data_AF-A0A6J6MT51-F1
#
_entry.id   AF-A0A6J6MT51-F1
#
_cell.length_a   1.000
_cell.length_b   1.000
_cell.length_c   1.000
_cell.angle_alpha   90.00
_cell.angle_beta   90.00
_cell.angle_gamma   90.00
#
_symmetry.space_group_name_H-M   'P 1'
#
loop_
_entity.id
_entity.type
_entity.pdbx_description
1 polymer ?
#
loop_
_entity_poly.entity_id
_entity_poly.type
_entity_poly.pdbx_seq_one_letter_code
_entity_poly.pdbx_strand_id
1 'polypeptide(L)'
;MLKEKIELGEVVRFEAASGNIVGSYSHLQGGRGINGVLVEMSGANEELAHDVAVHVAFARPKYLVKADVPDSVVAAERATLEVVTRNEGKPEQAIAKIVDGRVTGFFKDICLLEQPYAKDDKQSVAQIIGSAKIIRFAQVEIG
;
A
#
# COMPACT_ATOMS: atom_id res chain seq x y z
N MET A 1 -24.44 -32.37 6.94
CA MET A 1 -23.24 -31.63 7.37
C MET A 1 -22.33 -31.46 6.18
N LEU A 2 -21.86 -30.24 5.91
CA LEU A 2 -20.79 -30.00 4.94
C LEU A 2 -19.53 -30.73 5.41
N LYS A 3 -18.88 -31.50 4.53
CA LYS A 3 -17.64 -32.26 4.85
C LYS A 3 -16.38 -31.43 4.60
N GLU A 4 -16.48 -30.12 4.83
CA GLU A 4 -15.43 -29.15 4.53
C GLU A 4 -14.83 -28.59 5.82
N LYS A 5 -13.54 -28.27 5.79
CA LYS A 5 -12.89 -27.55 6.89
C LYS A 5 -13.28 -26.08 6.78
N ILE A 6 -14.00 -25.58 7.77
CA ILE A 6 -14.39 -24.17 7.87
C ILE A 6 -13.67 -23.58 9.08
N GLU A 7 -12.88 -22.54 8.84
CA GLU A 7 -12.18 -21.79 9.88
C GLU A 7 -12.23 -20.29 9.60
N LEU A 8 -12.09 -19.49 10.66
CA LEU A 8 -11.90 -18.05 10.51
C LEU A 8 -10.45 -17.79 10.11
N GLY A 9 -10.27 -17.05 9.02
CA GLY A 9 -8.97 -16.52 8.62
C GLY A 9 -8.60 -15.28 9.44
N GLU A 10 -7.83 -14.38 8.82
CA GLU A 10 -7.53 -13.08 9.39
C GLU A 10 -8.81 -12.24 9.54
N VAL A 11 -8.98 -11.62 10.71
CA VAL A 11 -10.11 -10.73 11.01
C VAL A 11 -9.59 -9.38 11.47
N VAL A 12 -10.02 -8.33 10.78
CA VAL A 12 -9.72 -6.95 11.16
C VAL A 12 -11.02 -6.20 11.41
N ARG A 13 -11.05 -5.41 12.49
CA ARG A 13 -12.19 -4.56 12.87
C ARG A 13 -11.71 -3.15 13.16
N PHE A 14 -12.29 -2.17 12.48
CA PHE A 14 -12.08 -0.76 12.76
C PHE A 14 -13.28 -0.19 13.51
N GLU A 15 -13.00 0.54 14.59
CA GLU A 15 -13.92 1.50 15.19
C GLU A 15 -13.31 2.88 14.97
N ALA A 16 -14.00 3.72 14.20
CA ALA A 16 -13.51 5.04 13.84
C ALA A 16 -13.53 5.97 15.07
N ALA A 17 -12.51 6.82 15.21
CA ALA A 17 -12.58 7.92 16.16
C ALA A 17 -13.71 8.91 15.76
N SER A 18 -14.18 9.70 16.72
CA SER A 18 -15.25 10.69 16.45
C SER A 18 -14.82 11.66 15.34
N GLY A 19 -15.68 11.80 14.32
CA GLY A 19 -15.42 12.64 13.15
C GLY A 19 -14.57 12.00 12.04
N ASN A 20 -14.04 10.79 12.25
CA ASN A 20 -13.39 10.00 11.20
C ASN A 20 -14.43 9.21 10.39
N ILE A 21 -14.08 8.87 9.15
CA ILE A 21 -14.84 8.02 8.25
C ILE A 21 -14.05 6.73 8.00
N VAL A 22 -14.75 5.60 7.94
CA VAL A 22 -14.18 4.33 7.45
C VAL A 22 -14.71 4.09 6.03
N GLY A 23 -13.81 4.18 5.06
CA GLY A 23 -14.03 3.70 3.71
C GLY A 23 -13.78 2.20 3.63
N SER A 24 -14.51 1.51 2.76
CA SER A 24 -14.29 0.09 2.51
C SER A 24 -14.44 -0.25 1.04
N TYR A 25 -13.77 -1.33 0.64
CA TYR A 25 -13.91 -1.92 -0.67
C TYR A 25 -13.78 -3.44 -0.57
N SER A 26 -14.62 -4.16 -1.30
CA SER A 26 -14.57 -5.62 -1.38
C SER A 26 -14.61 -6.01 -2.85
N HIS A 27 -13.57 -6.70 -3.30
CA HIS A 27 -13.45 -7.17 -4.67
C HIS A 27 -13.49 -8.70 -4.69
N LEU A 28 -14.57 -9.24 -5.25
CA LEU A 28 -14.65 -10.66 -5.56
C LEU A 28 -13.82 -10.94 -6.82
N GLN A 29 -12.68 -11.61 -6.65
CA GLN A 29 -11.88 -12.09 -7.77
C GLN A 29 -12.50 -13.40 -8.25
N GLY A 30 -13.06 -13.42 -9.46
CA GLY A 30 -13.81 -14.56 -10.00
C GLY A 30 -13.10 -15.90 -9.82
N GLY A 31 -13.52 -16.67 -8.80
CA GLY A 31 -12.97 -17.97 -8.44
C GLY A 31 -11.60 -17.96 -7.73
N ARG A 32 -11.04 -16.79 -7.39
CA ARG A 32 -9.73 -16.62 -6.73
C ARG A 32 -9.81 -15.96 -5.35
N GLY A 33 -11.01 -15.86 -4.80
CA GLY A 33 -11.20 -15.31 -3.48
C GLY A 33 -11.74 -13.88 -3.43
N ILE A 34 -11.64 -13.28 -2.26
CA ILE A 34 -12.12 -11.93 -1.95
C ILE A 34 -10.95 -11.11 -1.43
N ASN A 35 -10.77 -9.90 -1.96
CA ASN A 35 -9.86 -8.89 -1.43
C ASN A 35 -10.70 -7.80 -0.75
N GLY A 36 -10.64 -7.74 0.58
CA GLY A 36 -11.35 -6.78 1.42
C GLY A 36 -10.42 -5.73 1.98
N VAL A 37 -10.82 -4.46 1.91
CA VAL A 37 -10.04 -3.32 2.39
C VAL A 37 -10.88 -2.44 3.31
N LEU A 38 -10.26 -1.97 4.38
CA LEU A 38 -10.76 -0.88 5.23
C LEU A 38 -9.73 0.26 5.28
N VAL A 39 -10.20 1.50 5.24
CA VAL A 39 -9.38 2.70 5.42
C VAL A 39 -10.08 3.66 6.36
N GLU A 40 -9.45 4.02 7.46
CA GLU A 40 -9.94 5.07 8.35
C GLU A 40 -9.28 6.41 7.99
N MET A 41 -10.07 7.45 7.80
CA MET A 41 -9.60 8.78 7.44
C MET A 41 -10.23 9.88 8.30
N SER A 42 -9.47 10.94 8.56
CA SER A 42 -9.94 12.18 9.19
C SER A 42 -10.00 13.31 8.16
N GLY A 43 -11.03 14.15 8.20
CA GLY A 43 -11.17 15.30 7.28
C GLY A 43 -11.45 14.90 5.83
N ALA A 44 -11.89 13.67 5.59
CA ALA A 44 -12.30 13.16 4.29
C ALA A 44 -13.83 13.07 4.22
N ASN A 45 -14.37 12.92 3.00
CA ASN A 45 -15.74 12.48 2.77
C ASN A 45 -15.77 10.97 2.44
N GLU A 46 -16.98 10.40 2.35
CA GLU A 46 -17.17 8.97 2.07
C GLU A 46 -16.59 8.55 0.72
N GLU A 47 -16.74 9.41 -0.31
CA GLU A 47 -16.24 9.15 -1.66
C GLU A 47 -14.71 9.02 -1.66
N LEU A 48 -13.99 9.97 -1.06
CA LEU A 48 -12.53 9.92 -0.95
C LEU A 48 -12.07 8.70 -0.15
N ALA A 49 -12.74 8.37 0.95
CA ALA A 49 -12.39 7.20 1.77
C ALA A 49 -12.59 5.88 1.01
N HIS A 50 -13.69 5.76 0.25
CA HIS A 50 -13.93 4.62 -0.63
C HIS A 50 -12.88 4.53 -1.74
N ASP A 51 -12.57 5.65 -2.39
CA ASP A 51 -11.60 5.74 -3.46
C ASP A 51 -10.19 5.32 -3.03
N VAL A 52 -9.78 5.73 -1.83
CA VAL A 52 -8.52 5.27 -1.23
C VAL A 52 -8.58 3.76 -0.92
N ALA A 53 -9.72 3.23 -0.47
CA ALA A 53 -9.87 1.78 -0.26
C ALA A 53 -9.77 0.99 -1.57
N VAL A 54 -10.35 1.49 -2.67
CA VAL A 54 -10.19 0.92 -4.02
C VAL A 54 -8.74 0.96 -4.45
N HIS A 55 -8.04 2.08 -4.23
CA HIS A 55 -6.63 2.21 -4.54
C HIS A 55 -5.78 1.19 -3.76
N VAL A 56 -5.98 1.06 -2.44
CA VAL A 56 -5.27 0.07 -1.62
C VAL A 56 -5.49 -1.35 -2.13
N ALA A 57 -6.72 -1.69 -2.53
CA ALA A 57 -7.03 -3.02 -3.06
C ALA A 57 -6.25 -3.33 -4.36
N PHE A 58 -6.02 -2.31 -5.20
CA PHE A 58 -5.27 -2.42 -6.45
C PHE A 58 -3.75 -2.37 -6.24
N ALA A 59 -3.26 -1.32 -5.56
CA ALA A 59 -1.85 -0.98 -5.45
C ALA A 59 -1.11 -1.71 -4.32
N ARG A 60 -1.85 -2.32 -3.37
CA ARG A 60 -1.32 -3.21 -2.32
C ARG A 60 -0.14 -2.63 -1.54
N PRO A 61 -0.25 -1.39 -1.02
CA PRO A 61 0.78 -0.83 -0.15
C PRO A 61 0.98 -1.72 1.09
N LYS A 62 2.22 -1.77 1.56
CA LYS A 62 2.59 -2.48 2.80
C LYS A 62 2.68 -1.54 4.00
N TYR A 63 2.93 -0.26 3.73
CA TYR A 63 3.15 0.78 4.73
C TYR A 63 2.35 2.03 4.37
N LEU A 64 2.03 2.86 5.36
CA LEU A 64 1.34 4.12 5.10
C LEU A 64 2.32 5.18 4.60
N VAL A 65 3.42 5.37 5.34
CA VAL A 65 4.50 6.31 5.00
C VAL A 65 5.87 5.67 5.02
N LYS A 66 6.86 6.33 4.40
CA LYS A 66 8.26 5.88 4.40
C LYS A 66 8.82 5.67 5.81
N ALA A 67 8.40 6.49 6.77
CA ALA A 67 8.85 6.40 8.16
C ALA A 67 8.37 5.13 8.89
N ASP A 68 7.35 4.45 8.36
CA ASP A 68 6.86 3.19 8.93
C ASP A 68 7.66 1.98 8.41
N VAL A 69 8.51 2.18 7.40
CA VAL A 69 9.30 1.10 6.79
C VAL A 69 10.50 0.81 7.68
N PRO A 70 10.68 -0.45 8.17
CA PRO A 70 11.83 -0.79 8.99
C PRO A 70 13.15 -0.59 8.23
N ASP A 71 14.16 -0.04 8.91
CA ASP A 71 15.50 0.19 8.33
C ASP A 71 16.11 -1.10 7.74
N SER A 72 15.82 -2.26 8.35
CA SER A 72 16.26 -3.56 7.85
C SER A 72 15.69 -3.91 6.48
N VAL A 73 14.44 -3.52 6.20
CA VAL A 73 13.79 -3.72 4.89
C VAL A 73 14.44 -2.81 3.85
N VAL A 74 14.67 -1.54 4.20
CA VAL A 74 15.33 -0.57 3.31
C VAL A 74 16.76 -1.01 3.00
N ALA A 75 17.51 -1.47 3.99
CA ALA A 75 18.88 -1.95 3.82
C ALA A 75 18.95 -3.23 2.95
N ALA A 76 18.03 -4.17 3.17
CA ALA A 76 17.95 -5.40 2.36
C ALA A 76 17.63 -5.11 0.90
N GLU A 77 16.66 -4.21 0.64
CA GLU A 77 16.31 -3.79 -0.71
C GLU A 77 17.47 -3.04 -1.38
N ARG A 78 18.13 -2.13 -0.66
CA ARG A 78 19.31 -1.42 -1.17
C ARG A 78 20.42 -2.37 -1.60
N ALA A 79 20.77 -3.36 -0.76
CA ALA A 79 21.77 -4.37 -1.09
C ALA A 79 21.39 -5.17 -2.35
N THR A 80 20.10 -5.53 -2.47
CA THR A 80 19.57 -6.20 -3.66
C THR A 80 19.74 -5.33 -4.91
N LEU A 81 19.35 -4.05 -4.83
CA LEU A 81 19.45 -3.10 -5.94
C LEU A 81 20.90 -2.79 -6.34
N GLU A 82 21.84 -2.76 -5.40
CA GLU A 82 23.27 -2.61 -5.69
C GLU A 82 23.82 -3.79 -6.50
N VAL A 83 23.48 -5.01 -6.09
CA VAL A 83 23.88 -6.23 -6.83
C VAL A 83 23.27 -6.23 -8.23
N VAL A 84 21.97 -5.95 -8.35
CA VAL A 84 21.29 -5.88 -9.65
C VAL A 84 21.92 -4.81 -10.54
N THR A 85 22.14 -3.60 -10.03
CA THR A 85 22.70 -2.47 -10.79
C THR A 85 24.13 -2.76 -11.26
N ARG A 86 24.94 -3.44 -10.43
CA ARG A 86 26.29 -3.88 -10.82
C ARG A 86 26.25 -4.95 -11.90
N ASN A 87 25.35 -5.93 -11.79
CA ASN A 87 25.17 -7.00 -12.77
C ASN A 87 24.65 -6.48 -14.13
N GLU A 88 23.95 -5.35 -14.15
CA GLU A 88 23.58 -4.62 -15.37
C GLU A 88 24.77 -3.89 -16.04
N GLY A 89 25.98 -3.96 -15.47
CA GLY A 89 27.19 -3.37 -16.04
C GLY A 89 27.27 -1.85 -15.92
N LYS A 90 26.56 -1.24 -14.95
CA LYS A 90 26.65 0.20 -14.72
C LYS A 90 28.02 0.59 -14.12
N PRO A 91 28.58 1.77 -14.43
CA PRO A 91 29.85 2.20 -13.86
C PRO A 91 29.80 2.32 -12.33
N GLU A 92 30.82 1.84 -11.61
CA GLU A 92 30.84 1.80 -10.13
C GLU A 92 30.55 3.17 -9.50
N GLN A 93 31.10 4.25 -10.08
CA GLN A 93 30.86 5.62 -9.62
C GLN A 93 29.41 6.11 -9.74
N ALA A 94 28.60 5.45 -10.58
CA ALA A 94 27.19 5.79 -10.79
C ALA A 94 26.24 4.90 -9.99
N ILE A 95 26.70 3.75 -9.46
CA ILE A 95 25.83 2.75 -8.81
C ILE A 95 25.07 3.37 -7.64
N ALA A 96 25.76 4.05 -6.71
CA ALA A 96 25.11 4.63 -5.53
C ALA A 96 23.94 5.56 -5.90
N LYS A 97 24.16 6.46 -6.86
CA LYS A 97 23.13 7.40 -7.34
C LYS A 97 21.97 6.68 -8.03
N ILE A 98 22.24 5.64 -8.80
CA ILE A 98 21.19 4.84 -9.46
C ILE A 98 20.35 4.12 -8.40
N VAL A 99 21.01 3.51 -7.43
CA VAL A 99 20.35 2.78 -6.34
C VAL A 99 19.48 3.72 -5.49
N ASP A 100 19.93 4.93 -5.19
CA ASP A 100 19.09 5.93 -4.49
C ASP A 100 17.79 6.24 -5.26
N GLY A 101 17.87 6.36 -6.58
CA GLY A 101 16.69 6.51 -7.43
C GLY A 101 15.77 5.28 -7.40
N ARG A 102 16.34 4.07 -7.41
CA ARG A 102 15.56 2.82 -7.32
C ARG A 102 14.92 2.62 -5.94
N VAL A 103 15.62 2.96 -4.85
CA VAL A 103 15.06 2.97 -3.49
C VAL A 103 13.91 3.97 -3.38
N THR A 104 14.00 5.12 -4.06
CA THR A 104 12.87 6.05 -4.18
C THR A 104 11.68 5.40 -4.88
N GLY A 105 11.92 4.65 -5.96
CA GLY A 105 10.89 3.84 -6.64
C GLY A 105 10.27 2.79 -5.72
N PHE A 106 11.08 2.07 -4.96
CA PHE A 106 10.62 1.08 -3.99
C PHE A 106 9.64 1.68 -2.97
N PHE A 107 9.91 2.88 -2.44
CA PHE A 107 8.95 3.55 -1.57
C PHE A 107 7.63 3.87 -2.27
N LYS A 108 7.65 4.25 -3.56
CA LYS A 108 6.42 4.46 -4.34
C LYS A 108 5.66 3.17 -4.58
N ASP A 109 6.30 2.01 -4.50
CA ASP A 109 5.62 0.72 -4.64
C ASP A 109 4.98 0.27 -3.33
N ILE A 110 5.63 0.52 -2.18
CA ILE A 110 5.21 -0.07 -0.90
C ILE A 110 4.54 0.90 0.07
N CYS A 111 4.66 2.22 -0.11
CA CYS A 111 4.10 3.22 0.80
C CYS A 111 2.89 3.90 0.17
N LEU A 112 1.72 3.78 0.81
CA LEU A 112 0.45 4.31 0.29
C LEU A 112 0.53 5.78 -0.09
N LEU A 113 1.10 6.64 0.76
CA LEU A 113 1.17 8.08 0.46
C LEU A 113 2.12 8.44 -0.71
N GLU A 114 3.03 7.55 -1.06
CA GLU A 114 4.00 7.74 -2.15
C GLU A 114 3.51 7.18 -3.48
N GLN A 115 2.51 6.29 -3.43
CA GLN A 115 1.97 5.61 -4.61
C GLN A 115 1.32 6.61 -5.57
N PRO A 116 1.54 6.45 -6.89
CA PRO A 116 0.74 7.14 -7.90
C PRO A 116 -0.72 6.68 -7.79
N TYR A 117 -1.66 7.62 -7.80
CA TYR A 117 -3.06 7.30 -7.58
C TYR A 117 -3.62 6.49 -8.75
N ALA A 118 -4.40 5.44 -8.45
CA ALA A 118 -4.79 4.44 -9.44
C ALA A 118 -5.71 5.01 -10.55
N LYS A 119 -6.45 6.08 -10.27
CA LYS A 119 -7.30 6.76 -11.25
C LYS A 119 -6.61 7.91 -11.97
N ASP A 120 -5.50 8.43 -11.43
CA ASP A 120 -4.70 9.51 -12.01
C ASP A 120 -3.24 9.36 -11.54
N ASP A 121 -2.44 8.69 -12.35
CA ASP A 121 -1.05 8.34 -12.03
C ASP A 121 -0.10 9.55 -12.02
N LYS A 122 -0.58 10.74 -12.39
CA LYS A 122 0.18 11.99 -12.33
C LYS A 122 0.26 12.55 -10.92
N GLN A 123 -0.63 12.13 -10.03
CA GLN A 123 -0.70 12.59 -8.65
C GLN A 123 -0.45 11.40 -7.71
N SER A 124 0.27 11.62 -6.62
CA SER A 124 0.35 10.63 -5.55
C SER A 124 -0.92 10.63 -4.70
N VAL A 125 -1.15 9.55 -3.95
CA VAL A 125 -2.23 9.50 -2.97
C VAL A 125 -2.15 10.67 -1.98
N ALA A 126 -0.95 11.04 -1.52
CA ALA A 126 -0.77 12.20 -0.64
C ALA A 126 -1.29 13.50 -1.27
N GLN A 127 -1.13 13.68 -2.59
CA GLN A 127 -1.63 14.86 -3.28
C GLN A 127 -3.16 14.83 -3.42
N ILE A 128 -3.73 13.66 -3.73
CA ILE A 128 -5.17 13.47 -3.91
C ILE A 128 -5.95 13.68 -2.60
N ILE A 129 -5.43 13.20 -1.47
CA ILE A 129 -6.13 13.35 -0.18
C ILE A 129 -6.05 14.78 0.37
N GLY A 130 -5.16 15.62 -0.17
CA GLY A 130 -5.02 17.02 0.23
C GLY A 130 -4.74 17.19 1.73
N SER A 131 -5.62 17.91 2.44
CA SER A 131 -5.51 18.13 3.89
C SER A 131 -6.07 17.00 4.75
N ALA A 132 -6.76 16.02 4.14
CA ALA A 132 -7.24 14.85 4.84
C ALA A 132 -6.07 13.97 5.30
N LYS A 133 -6.32 13.08 6.26
CA LYS A 133 -5.31 12.14 6.75
C LYS A 133 -5.86 10.73 6.70
N ILE A 134 -5.02 9.81 6.24
CA ILE A 134 -5.25 8.37 6.42
C ILE A 134 -4.69 8.01 7.80
N ILE A 135 -5.54 7.50 8.68
CA ILE A 135 -5.18 7.13 10.05
C ILE A 135 -4.61 5.71 10.08
N ARG A 136 -5.26 4.81 9.35
CA ARG A 136 -4.85 3.41 9.18
C ARG A 136 -5.58 2.78 8.00
N PHE A 137 -5.01 1.71 7.47
CA PHE A 137 -5.68 0.85 6.50
C PHE A 137 -5.42 -0.62 6.86
N ALA A 138 -6.28 -1.50 6.35
CA ALA A 138 -6.10 -2.93 6.42
C ALA A 138 -6.56 -3.56 5.12
N GLN A 139 -5.89 -4.61 4.70
CA GLN A 139 -6.23 -5.40 3.53
C GLN A 139 -6.20 -6.88 3.93
N VAL A 140 -7.29 -7.58 3.70
CA VAL A 140 -7.42 -9.02 3.99
C VAL A 140 -7.82 -9.73 2.70
N GLU A 141 -7.19 -10.86 2.43
CA GLU A 141 -7.50 -11.70 1.28
C GLU A 141 -7.98 -13.07 1.75
N ILE A 142 -9.04 -13.57 1.11
CA ILE A 142 -9.64 -14.87 1.40
C ILE A 142 -9.68 -15.65 0.11
N GLY A 143 -8.86 -16.70 -0.04
CA GLY A 143 -8.84 -17.56 -1.24
C GLY A 143 -7.46 -18.02 -1.62
#